data_AF-A0A8T6ZSD6-F1
#
_entry.id   AF-A0A8T6ZSD6-F1
#
_cell.length_a   1.000
_cell.length_b   1.000
_cell.length_c   1.000
_cell.angle_alpha   90.00
_cell.angle_beta   90.00
_cell.angle_gamma   90.00
#
_symmetry.space_group_name_H-M   'P 1'
#
loop_
_entity.id
_entity.type
_entity.pdbx_description
1 polymer ?
#
loop_
_entity_poly.entity_id
_entity_poly.type
_entity_poly.pdbx_seq_one_letter_code
_entity_poly.pdbx_strand_id
1 'polypeptide(L)' 'MKLASLREGRDGKLVVVSSDLSRYLDAGDVAPTLQAALDNWERAQPGLEALATSLSDPAVGEPFRPEDCVSPLP' A
#
# COMPACT_ATOMS: atom_id res chain seq x y z
N MET A 1 -3.82 9.46 -2.03
CA MET A 1 -3.24 8.12 -1.84
C MET A 1 -3.32 7.73 -0.38
N LYS A 2 -3.71 6.49 -0.06
CA LYS A 2 -3.66 5.93 1.29
C LYS A 2 -2.70 4.74 1.28
N LEU A 3 -1.85 4.63 2.29
CA LEU A 3 -0.89 3.54 2.44
C LEU A 3 -1.23 2.73 3.69
N ALA A 4 -1.06 1.43 3.61
CA ALA A 4 -1.19 0.54 4.76
C ALA A 4 -0.11 -0.55 4.71
N SER A 5 0.07 -1.23 5.84
CA SER A 5 0.97 -2.37 5.94
C SER A 5 0.17 -3.60 6.36
N LEU A 6 0.08 -4.58 5.47
CA LEU A 6 -0.53 -5.86 5.78
C LEU A 6 0.42 -6.71 6.63
N ARG A 7 -0.15 -7.57 7.47
CA ARG A 7 0.60 -8.52 8.32
C ARG A 7 1.31 -9.56 7.45
N GLU A 8 2.55 -9.28 7.11
CA GLU A 8 3.44 -10.22 6.42
C GLU A 8 4.88 -10.04 6.91
N GLY A 9 5.50 -11.11 7.39
CA GLY A 9 6.85 -11.04 7.97
C GLY A 9 6.94 -10.11 9.19
N ARG A 10 8.13 -9.58 9.44
CA ARG A 10 8.41 -8.66 10.57
C ARG A 10 7.97 -7.22 10.28
N ASP A 11 8.27 -6.75 9.07
CA ASP A 11 8.18 -5.32 8.71
C ASP A 11 6.90 -4.99 7.94
N GLY A 12 6.00 -5.98 7.78
CA GLY A 12 4.77 -5.85 7.03
C GLY A 12 4.98 -5.79 5.52
N LYS A 13 3.87 -5.82 4.79
CA LYS A 13 3.84 -5.66 3.33
C LYS A 13 3.16 -4.36 2.95
N LEU A 14 3.84 -3.52 2.17
CA LEU A 14 3.27 -2.24 1.73
C LEU A 14 2.15 -2.46 0.72
N VAL A 15 1.02 -1.82 0.98
CA VAL A 15 -0.12 -1.77 0.05
C VAL A 15 -0.63 -0.35 -0.11
N VAL A 16 -1.16 -0.04 -1.30
CA VAL A 16 -1.93 1.17 -1.55
C VAL A 16 -3.40 0.84 -1.37
N VAL A 17 -4.14 1.67 -0.63
CA VAL A 17 -5.54 1.44 -0.29
C VAL A 17 -6.42 2.48 -0.98
N SER A 18 -7.60 2.05 -1.43
CA SER A 18 -8.61 2.91 -2.04
C SER A 18 -9.15 3.94 -1.04
N SER A 19 -9.71 5.05 -1.55
CA SER A 19 -10.22 6.14 -0.71
C SER A 19 -11.38 5.71 0.21
N ASP A 20 -12.17 4.73 -0.20
CA ASP A 20 -13.29 4.15 0.54
C ASP A 20 -12.88 3.02 1.50
N LEU A 21 -11.58 2.68 1.57
CA LEU A 21 -11.04 1.61 2.41
C LEU A 21 -11.65 0.23 2.11
N SER A 22 -12.09 -0.01 0.88
CA SER A 22 -12.69 -1.29 0.48
C SER A 22 -11.74 -2.20 -0.30
N ARG A 23 -10.71 -1.64 -0.94
CA ARG A 23 -9.77 -2.38 -1.78
C ARG A 23 -8.33 -1.91 -1.61
N TYR A 24 -7.40 -2.78 -1.99
CA TYR A 24 -5.98 -2.46 -2.02
C TYR A 24 -5.26 -3.06 -3.24
N LEU A 25 -4.08 -2.53 -3.54
CA LEU A 25 -3.10 -3.11 -4.46
C LEU A 25 -1.78 -3.32 -3.74
N ASP A 26 -1.10 -4.41 -4.10
CA ASP A 26 0.27 -4.68 -3.70
C ASP A 26 1.21 -3.60 -4.24
N ALA A 27 2.06 -3.05 -3.37
CA ALA A 27 3.07 -2.07 -3.73
C ALA A 27 4.50 -2.62 -3.69
N GLY A 28 4.67 -3.93 -3.52
CA GLY A 28 5.97 -4.60 -3.35
C GLY A 28 6.96 -4.34 -4.48
N ASP A 29 6.47 -4.20 -5.73
CA ASP A 29 7.29 -3.84 -6.90
C ASP A 29 7.83 -2.39 -6.84
N VAL A 30 7.16 -1.51 -6.09
CA VAL A 30 7.59 -0.11 -5.86
C VAL A 30 8.48 -0.05 -4.63
N ALA A 31 8.02 -0.62 -3.52
CA ALA A 31 8.77 -0.76 -2.28
C ALA A 31 8.18 -1.91 -1.44
N PRO A 32 9.01 -2.78 -0.85
CA PRO A 32 8.54 -3.94 -0.10
C PRO A 32 7.81 -3.56 1.21
N THR A 33 8.22 -2.46 1.84
CA THR A 33 7.71 -2.00 3.15
C THR A 33 7.50 -0.49 3.13
N LEU A 34 6.70 0.04 4.08
CA LEU A 34 6.53 1.49 4.20
C LEU A 34 7.86 2.17 4.52
N GLN A 35 8.70 1.56 5.36
CA GLN A 35 10.02 2.09 5.67
C GLN A 35 10.87 2.24 4.40
N ALA A 36 10.94 1.20 3.57
CA ALA A 36 11.70 1.26 2.31
C ALA A 36 11.18 2.34 1.36
N ALA A 37 9.86 2.57 1.33
CA ALA A 37 9.25 3.65 0.56
C ALA A 37 9.65 5.03 1.11
N LEU A 38 9.65 5.22 2.43
CA LEU A 38 10.05 6.48 3.06
C LEU A 38 11.55 6.76 2.88
N ASP A 39 12.40 5.74 2.99
CA ASP A 39 13.85 5.84 2.78
C ASP A 39 14.19 6.33 1.36
N ASN A 40 13.35 6.01 0.37
CA ASN A 40 13.54 6.38 -1.04
C ASN A 40 12.31 7.08 -1.64
N TRP A 41 11.70 7.99 -0.88
CA TRP A 41 10.38 8.55 -1.20
C TRP A 41 10.28 9.16 -2.61
N GLU A 42 11.28 9.96 -3.01
CA GLU A 42 11.34 10.57 -4.35
C GLU A 42 11.25 9.56 -5.50
N ARG A 43 11.69 8.31 -5.28
CA ARG A 43 11.63 7.22 -6.26
C ARG A 43 10.34 6.41 -6.13
N ALA A 44 9.83 6.23 -4.91
CA ALA A 44 8.65 5.43 -4.64
C ALA A 44 7.35 6.17 -4.96
N GLN A 45 7.27 7.48 -4.66
CA GLN A 45 6.03 8.26 -4.77
C GLN A 45 5.34 8.13 -6.14
N PRO A 46 6.02 8.29 -7.29
CA PRO A 46 5.33 8.22 -8.59
C PRO A 46 4.70 6.85 -8.86
N GLY A 47 5.35 5.77 -8.42
CA GLY A 47 4.82 4.41 -8.54
C GLY A 47 3.61 4.18 -7.63
N LEU A 48 3.68 4.66 -6.38
CA LEU A 48 2.57 4.56 -5.44
C LEU A 48 1.35 5.39 -5.90
N GLU A 49 1.58 6.56 -6.50
CA GLU A 49 0.52 7.39 -7.08
C GLU A 49 -0.15 6.72 -8.30
N ALA A 50 0.62 6.03 -9.13
CA ALA A 50 0.07 5.26 -10.25
C ALA A 50 -0.87 4.15 -9.73
N LEU A 51 -0.44 3.38 -8.72
CA LEU A 51 -1.28 2.37 -8.07
C LEU A 51 -2.54 2.97 -7.44
N ALA A 52 -2.41 4.13 -6.77
CA ALA A 52 -3.54 4.84 -6.20
C ALA A 52 -4.54 5.30 -7.27
N THR A 53 -4.04 5.72 -8.44
CA THR A 53 -4.87 6.10 -9.58
C THR A 53 -5.63 4.89 -10.12
N SER A 54 -4.97 3.74 -10.27
CA SER A 54 -5.61 2.48 -10.69
C SER A 54 -6.75 2.05 -9.76
N LEU A 55 -6.61 2.26 -8.45
CA LEU A 55 -7.66 1.95 -7.46
C LEU A 55 -8.91 2.85 -7.55
N SER A 56 -8.88 3.89 -8.37
CA SER A 56 -10.08 4.70 -8.67
C SER A 56 -11.14 3.89 -9.42
N ASP A 57 -10.74 2.83 -10.13
CA ASP A 57 -11.67 1.89 -10.75
C ASP A 57 -12.22 0.89 -9.69
N PRO A 58 -13.55 0.80 -9.52
CA PRO A 58 -14.18 -0.15 -8.61
C PRO A 58 -13.86 -1.62 -8.88
N ALA A 59 -13.44 -1.97 -10.09
CA ALA A 59 -13.12 -3.33 -10.51
C ALA A 59 -11.66 -3.74 -10.23
N VAL A 60 -10.80 -2.81 -9.80
CA VAL A 60 -9.37 -3.05 -9.61
C VAL A 60 -9.02 -3.24 -8.14
N GLY A 61 -8.21 -4.26 -7.85
CA GLY A 61 -7.64 -4.54 -6.53
C GLY A 61 -8.34 -5.65 -5.76
N GLU A 62 -7.74 -6.03 -4.64
CA GLU A 62 -8.25 -7.07 -3.74
C GLU A 62 -9.05 -6.46 -2.58
N PRO A 63 -10.00 -7.20 -1.97
CA PRO A 63 -10.76 -6.70 -0.82
C PRO A 63 -9.84 -6.34 0.35
N PHE A 64 -9.97 -5.12 0.86
CA PHE A 64 -9.18 -4.63 1.99
C PHE A 64 -9.88 -4.90 3.32
N ARG A 65 -9.10 -5.42 4.28
CA ARG A 65 -9.54 -5.70 5.64
C ARG A 65 -8.62 -4.96 6.62
N PRO A 66 -9.11 -3.94 7.33
CA PRO A 66 -8.31 -3.21 8.30
C PRO A 66 -7.76 -4.08 9.44
N GLU A 67 -8.44 -5.19 9.75
CA GLU A 67 -8.03 -6.19 10.75
C GLU A 67 -6.72 -6.92 10.39
N ASP A 68 -6.40 -7.02 9.09
CA ASP A 68 -5.17 -7.64 8.60
C ASP A 68 -3.99 -6.67 8.60
N CYS A 69 -4.23 -5.39 8.92
CA CYS A 69 -3.19 -4.38 8.99
C CYS A 69 -2.39 -4.47 10.29
N VAL A 70 -1.10 -4.16 10.19
CA VAL A 70 -0.21 -3.91 11.33
C VAL A 70 0.17 -2.44 11.36
N SER A 71 0.62 -1.95 12.51
CA SER A 71 1.21 -0.60 12.59
C SER A 71 2.30 -0.47 11.53
N PRO A 72 2.24 0.52 10.63
CA PRO A 72 3.12 0.60 9.47
C PRO A 72 4.60 0.85 9.80
N LEU A 73 4.86 1.35 11.01
CA LEU A 73 6.18 1.57 11.60
C LEU A 73 6.03 1.32 13.12
N PRO A 74 7.01 0.69 13.79
CA PRO A 74 7.12 0.75 15.25
C PRO A 74 7.36 2.19 15.74
#